data_AF-A0A662RAQ0-F1
#
_entry.id   AF-A0A662RAQ0-F1
#
_cell.length_a   1.000
_cell.length_b   1.000
_cell.length_c   1.000
_cell.angle_alpha   90.00
_cell.angle_beta   90.00
_cell.angle_gamma   90.00
#
_symmetry.space_group_name_H-M   'P 1'
#
loop_
_entity.id
_entity.type
_entity.pdbx_description
1 polymer ?
#
loop_
_entity_poly.entity_id
_entity_poly.type
_entity_poly.pdbx_seq_one_letter_code
_entity_poly.pdbx_strand_id
1 'polypeptide(L)'
;QVADIKRFVLETVADAGGKPCPPIIVGVGIGGSFDKAARLAKKALLREICEDASGVDACVDGSVVDACVVDEFERELLDAINSLGIGTMGLGGDITALAVHVEYAHCHTASLPVAVNIQCWANRRASVELGR
;
A
#
# COMPACT_ATOMS: atom_id res chain seq x y z
N GLN A 1 -1.94 16.30 -9.79
CA GLN A 1 -2.70 15.41 -8.89
C GLN A 1 -1.96 14.08 -8.66
N VAL A 2 -1.75 13.20 -9.65
CA VAL A 2 -1.03 11.92 -9.41
C VAL A 2 0.36 12.12 -8.81
N ALA A 3 1.15 13.05 -9.36
CA ALA A 3 2.46 13.42 -8.80
C ALA A 3 2.37 13.96 -7.35
N ASP A 4 1.29 14.67 -7.01
CA ASP A 4 1.09 15.21 -5.66
C ASP A 4 0.74 14.11 -4.66
N ILE A 5 0.00 13.07 -5.09
CA ILE A 5 -0.29 11.88 -4.29
C ILE A 5 1.01 11.11 -4.00
N LYS A 6 1.82 10.87 -5.05
CA LYS A 6 3.11 10.21 -4.90
C LYS A 6 4.00 10.94 -3.89
N ARG A 7 4.10 12.27 -4.03
CA ARG A 7 4.85 13.11 -3.08
C ARG A 7 4.31 12.98 -1.66
N PHE A 8 3.00 13.07 -1.47
CA PHE A 8 2.37 12.94 -0.15
C PHE A 8 2.67 11.59 0.53
N VAL A 9 2.62 10.49 -0.23
CA VAL A 9 2.97 9.15 0.29
C VAL A 9 4.44 9.10 0.71
N LEU A 10 5.35 9.59 -0.14
CA LEU A 10 6.79 9.59 0.15
C LEU A 10 7.14 10.47 1.36
N GLU A 11 6.57 11.67 1.45
CA GLU A 11 6.74 12.57 2.59
C GLU A 11 6.23 11.92 3.88
N THR A 12 5.05 11.27 3.83
CA THR A 12 4.50 10.57 5.00
C THR A 12 5.42 9.44 5.49
N VAL A 13 6.02 8.66 4.58
CA VAL A 13 6.95 7.58 4.94
C VAL A 13 8.28 8.15 5.44
N ALA A 14 8.79 9.21 4.81
CA ALA A 14 10.01 9.90 5.25
C ALA A 14 9.87 10.48 6.67
N ASP A 15 8.74 11.13 6.97
CA ASP A 15 8.43 11.69 8.30
C ASP A 15 8.27 10.60 9.37
N ALA A 16 7.73 9.44 8.97
CA ALA A 16 7.64 8.26 9.84
C ALA A 16 9.02 7.67 10.15
N GLY A 17 9.91 7.60 9.16
CA GLY A 17 11.27 7.08 9.31
C GLY A 17 11.30 5.68 9.91
N GLY A 18 12.14 5.46 10.93
CA GLY A 18 12.22 4.18 11.66
C GLY A 18 11.11 3.92 12.68
N LYS A 19 10.23 4.90 12.98
CA LYS A 19 9.21 4.80 14.04
C LYS A 19 8.22 3.65 13.86
N PRO A 20 7.71 3.32 12.66
CA PRO A 20 6.79 2.19 12.48
C PRO A 20 7.53 0.85 12.35
N CYS A 21 8.74 0.72 12.91
CA CYS A 21 9.55 -0.50 12.87
C CYS A 21 9.60 -1.14 11.46
N PRO A 22 10.16 -0.46 10.43
CA PRO A 22 10.32 -1.06 9.11
C PRO A 22 11.03 -2.43 9.16
N PRO A 23 10.71 -3.37 8.24
CA PRO A 23 10.07 -3.10 6.96
C PRO A 23 8.53 -3.03 7.07
N ILE A 24 7.93 -2.03 6.42
CA ILE A 24 6.50 -1.70 6.54
C ILE A 24 5.67 -2.23 5.37
N ILE A 25 4.34 -2.27 5.54
CA ILE A 25 3.39 -2.32 4.43
C ILE A 25 2.64 -0.99 4.42
N VAL A 26 2.43 -0.41 3.24
CA VAL A 26 1.75 0.87 3.09
C VAL A 26 0.42 0.69 2.38
N GLY A 27 -0.67 1.09 3.02
CA GLY A 27 -2.00 1.15 2.42
C GLY A 27 -2.37 2.58 2.09
N VAL A 28 -2.80 2.85 0.87
CA VAL A 28 -3.19 4.19 0.40
C VAL A 28 -4.65 4.16 -0.04
N GLY A 29 -5.45 5.10 0.46
CA GLY A 29 -6.84 5.30 0.04
C GLY A 29 -6.99 6.63 -0.67
N ILE A 30 -7.52 6.62 -1.89
CA ILE A 30 -7.65 7.82 -2.74
C ILE A 30 -9.13 8.04 -3.10
N GLY A 31 -9.64 9.23 -2.78
CA GLY A 31 -11.00 9.66 -3.06
C GLY A 31 -12.03 9.20 -2.02
N GLY A 32 -13.31 9.23 -2.38
CA GLY A 32 -14.41 9.15 -1.42
C GLY A 32 -14.59 10.42 -0.58
N SER A 33 -15.20 10.26 0.60
CA SER A 33 -15.18 11.25 1.68
C SER A 33 -13.92 11.08 2.53
N PHE A 34 -13.64 12.04 3.42
CA PHE A 34 -12.47 12.00 4.31
C PHE A 34 -12.39 10.71 5.15
N ASP A 35 -13.50 10.30 5.75
CA ASP A 35 -13.62 9.05 6.52
C ASP A 35 -13.46 7.81 5.62
N LYS A 36 -13.99 7.85 4.40
CA LYS A 36 -13.91 6.73 3.45
C LYS A 36 -12.49 6.52 2.96
N ALA A 37 -11.71 7.57 2.71
CA ALA A 37 -10.31 7.46 2.32
C ALA A 37 -9.48 6.69 3.36
N ALA A 38 -9.65 7.02 4.65
CA ALA A 38 -8.99 6.30 5.74
C ALA A 38 -9.41 4.83 5.79
N ARG A 39 -10.69 4.52 5.58
CA ARG A 39 -11.19 3.14 5.51
C ARG A 39 -10.61 2.37 4.32
N LEU A 40 -10.51 3.01 3.16
CA LEU A 40 -9.90 2.42 1.97
C LEU A 40 -8.41 2.14 2.19
N ALA A 41 -7.67 3.08 2.78
CA ALA A 41 -6.27 2.89 3.14
C ALA A 41 -6.08 1.68 4.06
N LYS A 42 -6.97 1.51 5.07
CA LYS A 42 -6.94 0.32 5.94
C LYS A 42 -7.30 -0.96 5.20
N LYS A 43 -8.27 -0.93 4.28
CA LYS A 43 -8.63 -2.08 3.44
C LYS A 43 -7.44 -2.49 2.56
N ALA A 44 -6.81 -1.52 1.89
CA ALA A 44 -5.63 -1.73 1.06
C ALA A 44 -4.48 -2.37 1.87
N LEU A 45 -4.23 -1.88 3.08
CA LEU A 45 -3.22 -2.41 3.99
C LEU A 45 -3.41 -3.89 4.36
N LEU A 46 -4.63 -4.40 4.25
CA LEU A 46 -4.99 -5.79 4.56
C LEU A 46 -5.05 -6.69 3.33
N ARG A 47 -4.66 -6.21 2.14
CA ARG A 47 -4.43 -7.09 0.99
C ARG A 47 -3.29 -8.06 1.28
N GLU A 48 -3.25 -9.16 0.53
CA GLU A 48 -2.15 -10.11 0.59
C GLU A 48 -0.94 -9.53 -0.16
N ILE A 49 0.26 -9.82 0.35
CA ILE A 49 1.50 -9.42 -0.30
C ILE A 49 1.78 -10.44 -1.40
N CYS A 50 1.99 -9.98 -2.63
CA CYS A 50 2.38 -10.85 -3.74
C CYS A 50 3.83 -11.28 -3.58
N GLU A 51 4.11 -12.57 -3.77
CA GLU A 51 5.47 -13.11 -3.69
C GLU A 51 6.29 -12.82 -4.98
N ASP A 52 5.63 -12.37 -6.04
CA ASP A 52 6.11 -12.29 -7.42
C ASP A 52 5.81 -10.94 -8.08
N ALA A 53 6.63 -9.92 -7.76
CA ALA A 53 6.62 -8.62 -8.44
C ALA A 53 7.09 -8.66 -9.92
N SER A 54 7.23 -9.84 -10.53
CA SER A 54 7.74 -10.04 -11.90
C SER A 54 6.72 -10.56 -12.92
N GLY A 55 5.46 -10.84 -12.55
CA GLY A 55 4.47 -11.41 -13.45
C GLY A 55 3.32 -10.46 -13.79
N VAL A 56 3.48 -9.66 -14.84
CA VAL A 56 2.33 -9.32 -15.69
C VAL A 56 1.93 -10.63 -16.39
N ASP A 57 0.65 -10.98 -16.39
CA ASP A 57 0.01 -12.16 -17.01
C ASP A 57 -0.26 -13.38 -16.10
N ALA A 58 -1.38 -13.34 -15.37
CA ALA A 58 -2.13 -14.55 -15.01
C ALA A 58 -3.63 -14.23 -14.77
N CYS A 59 -4.32 -13.76 -15.80
CA CYS A 59 -5.79 -13.81 -15.88
C CYS A 59 -6.20 -14.19 -17.31
N VAL A 60 -6.12 -15.47 -17.70
CA VAL A 60 -6.97 -16.04 -18.75
C VAL A 60 -7.21 -17.52 -18.43
N ASP A 61 -8.48 -17.92 -18.48
CA ASP A 61 -9.02 -19.29 -18.30
C ASP A 61 -9.45 -19.71 -16.87
N GLY A 62 -10.59 -19.17 -16.44
CA GLY A 62 -11.69 -19.99 -15.91
C GLY A 62 -11.57 -20.63 -14.51
N SER A 63 -10.39 -20.64 -13.86
CA SER A 63 -10.21 -21.16 -12.50
C SER A 63 -9.05 -20.46 -11.82
N VAL A 64 -9.32 -19.25 -11.30
CA VAL A 64 -8.31 -18.33 -10.76
C VAL A 64 -8.27 -18.47 -9.23
N VAL A 65 -7.11 -18.91 -8.71
CA VAL A 65 -6.68 -18.47 -7.38
C VAL A 65 -6.50 -16.96 -7.49
N ASP A 66 -7.28 -16.20 -6.71
CA ASP A 66 -7.46 -14.75 -6.83
C ASP A 66 -6.09 -14.04 -6.99
N ALA A 67 -5.80 -13.65 -8.23
CA ALA A 67 -4.46 -13.34 -8.70
C ALA A 67 -3.90 -12.09 -8.00
N CYS A 68 -2.71 -12.21 -7.44
CA CYS A 68 -2.04 -11.11 -6.78
C CYS A 68 -1.49 -10.13 -7.82
N VAL A 69 -2.32 -9.21 -8.30
CA VAL A 69 -1.93 -8.18 -9.26
C VAL A 69 -1.41 -6.95 -8.52
N VAL A 70 -0.15 -6.62 -8.75
CA VAL A 70 0.46 -5.36 -8.31
C VAL A 70 0.23 -4.32 -9.40
N ASP A 71 -0.41 -3.21 -9.05
CA ASP A 71 -0.61 -2.08 -9.97
C ASP A 71 0.75 -1.42 -10.31
N GLU A 72 0.93 -0.89 -11.52
CA GLU A 72 2.16 -0.17 -11.92
C GLU A 72 2.45 0.99 -10.96
N PHE A 73 1.40 1.69 -10.50
CA PHE A 73 1.52 2.78 -9.53
C PHE A 73 1.91 2.28 -8.14
N GLU A 74 1.43 1.11 -7.71
CA GLU A 74 1.85 0.46 -6.46
C GLU A 74 3.34 0.13 -6.49
N ARG A 75 3.80 -0.42 -7.61
CA ARG A 75 5.22 -0.74 -7.82
C ARG A 75 6.09 0.52 -7.85
N GLU A 76 5.66 1.56 -8.57
CA GLU A 76 6.38 2.83 -8.63
C GLU A 76 6.50 3.48 -7.24
N LEU A 77 5.46 3.38 -6.40
CA LEU A 77 5.49 3.85 -5.02
C LEU A 77 6.43 3.02 -4.16
N LEU A 78 6.40 1.69 -4.28
CA LEU A 78 7.27 0.79 -3.54
C LEU A 78 8.75 1.07 -3.83
N ASP A 79 9.11 1.16 -5.11
CA ASP A 79 10.48 1.45 -5.56
C ASP A 79 10.94 2.83 -5.06
N ALA A 80 10.06 3.83 -5.13
CA ALA A 80 10.37 5.17 -4.65
C ALA A 80 10.54 5.23 -3.12
N ILE A 81 9.73 4.50 -2.35
CA ILE A 81 9.86 4.40 -0.88
C ILE A 81 11.18 3.72 -0.51
N ASN A 82 11.51 2.61 -1.17
CA ASN A 82 12.74 1.88 -0.90
C ASN A 82 14.00 2.69 -1.28
N SER A 83 13.89 3.53 -2.30
CA SER A 83 14.95 4.48 -2.69
C SER A 83 15.21 5.59 -1.66
N LEU A 84 14.35 5.78 -0.64
CA LEU A 84 14.58 6.75 0.45
C LEU A 84 15.74 6.33 1.37
N GLY A 85 16.14 5.05 1.34
CA GLY A 85 17.28 4.55 2.13
C GLY A 85 17.04 4.53 3.65
N ILE A 86 15.78 4.57 4.11
CA ILE A 86 15.43 4.50 5.54
C ILE A 86 15.81 3.13 6.12
N GLY A 87 15.50 2.07 5.37
CA GLY A 87 15.86 0.69 5.70
C GLY A 87 15.17 0.13 6.95
N THR A 88 15.50 -1.11 7.27
CA THR A 88 14.91 -1.84 8.41
C THR A 88 15.17 -1.10 9.72
N MET A 89 14.12 -0.93 10.53
CA MET A 89 14.15 -0.19 11.79
C MET A 89 14.65 1.27 11.68
N GLY A 90 14.79 1.83 10.47
CA GLY A 90 15.40 3.13 10.25
C GLY A 90 16.93 3.15 10.37
N LEU A 91 17.58 1.99 10.23
CA LEU A 91 19.04 1.83 10.35
C LEU A 91 19.79 2.02 9.02
N GLY A 92 19.09 2.40 7.95
CA GLY A 92 19.62 2.44 6.60
C GLY A 92 19.48 1.12 5.85
N GLY A 93 19.61 1.17 4.53
CA GLY A 93 19.55 0.01 3.63
C GLY A 93 18.43 0.10 2.59
N ASP A 94 18.31 -0.94 1.78
CA ASP A 94 17.52 -0.91 0.55
C ASP A 94 16.02 -1.20 0.76
N ILE A 95 15.67 -1.83 1.89
CA ILE A 95 14.30 -2.30 2.13
C ILE A 95 13.67 -1.54 3.28
N THR A 96 12.80 -0.59 2.93
CA THR A 96 11.96 0.18 3.86
C THR A 96 10.54 -0.36 3.89
N ALA A 97 9.97 -0.70 2.73
CA ALA A 97 8.64 -1.26 2.59
C ALA A 97 8.69 -2.60 1.84
N LEU A 98 7.80 -3.53 2.24
CA LEU A 98 7.61 -4.83 1.59
C LEU A 98 6.54 -4.74 0.48
N ALA A 99 5.52 -3.91 0.69
CA ALA A 99 4.44 -3.74 -0.26
C ALA A 99 3.77 -2.37 -0.10
N VAL A 100 3.23 -1.87 -1.20
CA VAL A 100 2.31 -0.73 -1.24
C VAL A 100 1.04 -1.20 -1.91
N HIS A 101 -0.11 -0.90 -1.31
CA HIS A 101 -1.42 -1.22 -1.86
C HIS A 101 -2.28 0.04 -1.91
N VAL A 102 -2.98 0.24 -3.01
CA VAL A 102 -3.82 1.41 -3.25
C VAL A 102 -5.25 0.98 -3.52
N GLU A 103 -6.20 1.71 -2.92
CA GLU A 103 -7.63 1.56 -3.16
C GLU A 103 -8.23 2.92 -3.54
N TYR A 104 -9.12 2.92 -4.53
CA TYR A 104 -9.69 4.13 -5.10
C TYR A 104 -11.21 4.20 -4.88
N ALA A 105 -11.73 5.41 -4.78
CA ALA A 105 -13.16 5.68 -4.88
C ALA A 105 -13.42 7.02 -5.56
N HIS A 106 -14.57 7.14 -6.21
CA HIS A 106 -15.04 8.43 -6.72
C HIS A 106 -15.20 9.46 -5.58
N CYS A 107 -14.86 10.71 -5.86
CA CYS A 107 -15.03 11.85 -4.96
C CYS A 107 -15.63 13.04 -5.69
N HIS A 108 -16.08 14.05 -4.94
CA HIS A 108 -16.56 15.30 -5.50
C HIS A 108 -15.40 16.05 -6.19
N THR A 109 -15.61 16.70 -7.34
CA THR A 109 -14.54 17.32 -8.13
C THR A 109 -13.74 18.39 -7.36
N ALA A 110 -14.38 19.07 -6.41
CA ALA A 110 -13.75 20.05 -5.52
C ALA A 110 -12.95 19.45 -4.35
N SER A 111 -12.87 18.12 -4.23
CA SER A 111 -12.22 17.46 -3.08
C SER A 111 -11.55 16.16 -3.51
N LEU A 112 -10.31 15.94 -3.07
CA LEU A 112 -9.60 14.68 -3.27
C LEU A 112 -8.98 14.22 -1.95
N PRO A 113 -9.76 13.55 -1.09
CA PRO A 113 -9.22 13.00 0.15
C PRO A 113 -8.20 11.90 -0.17
N VAL A 114 -7.05 11.92 0.53
CA VAL A 114 -6.02 10.90 0.42
C VAL A 114 -5.61 10.52 1.84
N ALA A 115 -5.50 9.22 2.11
CA ALA A 115 -5.05 8.70 3.39
C ALA A 115 -3.95 7.67 3.20
N VAL A 116 -2.93 7.73 4.05
CA VAL A 116 -1.85 6.75 4.12
C VAL A 116 -1.95 6.03 5.47
N ASN A 117 -1.93 4.71 5.43
CA ASN A 117 -1.95 3.83 6.59
C ASN A 117 -0.70 2.95 6.57
N ILE A 118 -0.02 2.83 7.70
CA ILE A 118 1.26 2.13 7.79
C ILE A 118 1.10 0.94 8.75
N GLN A 119 1.39 -0.26 8.26
CA GLN A 119 1.55 -1.46 9.08
C GLN A 119 3.03 -1.62 9.41
N CYS A 120 3.34 -1.76 10.69
CA CYS A 120 4.69 -2.07 11.15
C CYS A 120 5.06 -3.54 10.92
N TRP A 121 6.30 -3.90 11.25
CA TRP A 121 6.76 -5.30 11.25
C TRP A 121 5.84 -6.25 12.04
N ALA A 122 5.20 -5.78 13.12
CA ALA A 122 4.24 -6.58 13.89
C ALA A 122 2.87 -6.67 13.19
N ASN A 123 2.85 -7.30 12.01
CA ASN A 123 1.66 -7.51 11.19
C ASN A 123 0.71 -8.54 11.81
N ARG A 124 -0.09 -8.08 12.78
CA ARG A 124 -1.04 -8.90 13.55
C ARG A 124 -2.43 -8.83 12.92
N ARG A 125 -2.77 -9.84 12.12
CA ARG A 125 -4.09 -10.02 11.51
C ARG A 125 -4.47 -11.49 11.49
N ALA A 126 -5.76 -11.78 11.57
CA ALA A 126 -6.32 -13.10 11.39
C ALA A 126 -7.70 -12.97 10.76
N SER A 127 -8.05 -13.90 9.88
CA SER A 127 -9.37 -14.02 9.28
C SER A 127 -9.80 -15.48 9.33
N VAL A 128 -11.09 -15.72 9.52
CA VAL A 128 -11.70 -17.04 9.45
C VAL A 128 -12.99 -16.92 8.65
N GLU A 129 -13.19 -17.85 7.72
CA GLU A 129 -14.46 -18.01 7.03
C GLU A 129 -15.29 -19.04 7.80
N LEU A 130 -16.47 -18.63 8.25
CA LEU A 130 -17.42 -19.55 8.88
C LEU A 130 -18.30 -20.14 7.77
N GLY A 131 -18.29 -21.46 7.62
CA GLY A 131 -19.13 -22.15 6.65
C GLY A 131 -20.61 -21.76 6.81
N ARG A 132 -21.33 -21.73 5.68
CA ARG A 132 -22.79 -21.55 5.68
C ARG A 132 -23.51 -22.77 6.24
#